data_AF-A0A2H0KHW2-F1
#
_entry.id   AF-A0A2H0KHW2-F1
#
_cell.length_a   1.000
_cell.length_b   1.000
_cell.length_c   1.000
_cell.angle_alpha   90.00
_cell.angle_beta   90.00
_cell.angle_gamma   90.00
#
_symmetry.space_group_name_H-M   'P 1'
#
loop_
_entity.id
_entity.type
_entity.pdbx_description
1 polymer ?
#
loop_
_entity_poly.entity_id
_entity_poly.type
_entity_poly.pdbx_seq_one_letter_code
_entity_poly.pdbx_strand_id
1 'polypeptide(L)'
;TVFLGVFFIKIGADLGWVIISFLLSYLIVFCVFVSLLKKADLFFKPVWDKEFMFACLSRSWPFAFFLIIGVFYLRLSVVMVGLIEGPEASGIYGSSYKFIEALILVPQSIALALFPIISRLFLDDKLRLKRIYLKSLAFLLVLSFPIFLVFRFLPELIINFSYGERYLGAVVVYPVFSLAIILFFLNSLPGNIIQSSEKPQKFLPFSIANVLLTLILCLILIPRYSIVGAAWSVFGGELFGLIVNNLYVRKLLRN
;
A
#
# COMPACT_ATOMS: atom_id res chain seq x y z
N THR A 1 -1.90 1.70 19.77
CA THR A 1 -1.66 3.05 19.21
C THR A 1 -2.95 3.79 18.94
N VAL A 2 -3.81 3.34 18.02
CA VAL A 2 -5.00 4.11 17.59
C VAL A 2 -6.00 4.36 18.73
N PHE A 3 -6.33 3.35 19.55
CA PHE A 3 -7.27 3.50 20.67
C PHE A 3 -6.78 4.45 21.77
N LEU A 4 -5.49 4.39 22.12
CA LEU A 4 -4.88 5.29 23.11
C LEU A 4 -4.83 6.73 22.57
N GLY A 5 -4.45 6.92 21.30
CA GLY A 5 -4.43 8.24 20.68
C GLY A 5 -5.81 8.90 20.62
N VAL A 6 -6.86 8.16 20.22
CA VAL A 6 -8.24 8.66 20.18
C VAL A 6 -8.77 9.00 21.59
N PHE A 7 -8.39 8.22 22.60
CA PHE A 7 -8.76 8.48 23.99
C PHE A 7 -8.16 9.80 24.50
N PHE A 8 -6.87 10.06 24.25
CA PHE A 8 -6.22 11.31 24.66
C PHE A 8 -6.72 12.54 23.88
N ILE A 9 -7.04 12.40 22.60
CA ILE A 9 -7.64 13.48 21.81
C ILE A 9 -9.03 13.85 22.34
N LYS A 10 -9.85 12.87 22.75
CA LYS A 10 -11.16 13.13 23.36
C LYS A 10 -11.08 13.84 24.72
N ILE A 11 -9.94 13.77 25.40
CA ILE A 11 -9.70 14.46 26.68
C ILE A 11 -9.17 15.89 26.46
N GLY A 12 -8.93 16.30 25.22
CA GLY A 12 -8.35 17.62 24.91
C GLY A 12 -6.88 17.74 25.27
N ALA A 13 -6.17 16.60 25.35
CA ALA A 13 -4.76 16.58 25.72
C ALA A 13 -3.88 17.11 24.58
N ASP A 14 -2.83 17.86 24.96
CA ASP A 14 -1.85 18.45 24.04
C ASP A 14 -1.13 17.37 23.20
N LEU A 15 -0.56 17.77 22.05
CA LEU A 15 0.09 16.91 21.06
C LEU A 15 1.16 15.99 21.66
N GLY A 16 1.80 16.42 22.76
CA GLY A 16 2.77 15.64 23.51
C GLY A 16 2.22 14.31 24.06
N TRP A 17 0.95 14.26 24.46
CA TRP A 17 0.33 13.03 24.97
C TRP A 17 0.09 12.00 23.88
N VAL A 18 -0.18 12.44 22.65
CA VAL A 18 -0.25 11.56 21.49
C VAL A 18 1.11 10.92 21.25
N ILE A 19 2.21 11.69 21.29
CA ILE A 19 3.58 11.19 21.13
C ILE A 19 3.94 10.18 22.23
N ILE A 20 3.62 10.48 23.50
CA ILE A 20 3.85 9.57 24.64
C ILE A 20 3.08 8.26 24.45
N SER A 21 1.83 8.32 24.00
CA SER A 21 1.03 7.12 23.75
C SER A 21 1.64 6.22 22.67
N PHE A 22 2.27 6.82 21.66
CA PHE A 22 3.03 6.09 20.64
C PHE A 22 4.27 5.42 21.24
N LEU A 23 5.07 6.14 22.03
CA LEU A 23 6.25 5.58 22.69
C LEU A 23 5.88 4.42 23.63
N LEU A 24 4.83 4.58 24.45
CA LEU A 24 4.34 3.53 25.34
C LEU A 24 3.95 2.27 24.58
N SER A 25 3.29 2.43 23.42
CA SER A 25 2.87 1.28 22.63
C SER A 25 4.05 0.48 22.07
N TYR A 26 5.12 1.16 21.63
CA TYR A 26 6.34 0.49 21.18
C TYR A 26 7.06 -0.22 22.33
N LEU A 27 7.08 0.37 23.52
CA LEU A 27 7.61 -0.27 24.73
C LEU A 27 6.83 -1.54 25.08
N ILE A 28 5.51 -1.52 25.02
CA ILE A 28 4.67 -2.70 25.29
C ILE A 28 4.99 -3.82 24.28
N VAL A 29 5.05 -3.50 22.97
CA VAL A 29 5.39 -4.47 21.93
C VAL A 29 6.79 -5.05 22.17
N PHE A 30 7.77 -4.21 22.52
CA PHE A 30 9.12 -4.63 22.84
C PHE A 30 9.16 -5.57 24.04
N CYS A 31 8.46 -5.25 25.14
CA CYS A 31 8.38 -6.10 26.32
C CYS A 31 7.73 -7.46 26.02
N VAL A 32 6.64 -7.47 25.24
CA VAL A 32 5.99 -8.72 24.80
C VAL A 32 6.94 -9.55 23.94
N PHE A 33 7.65 -8.92 23.00
CA PHE A 33 8.63 -9.58 22.14
C PHE A 33 9.76 -10.23 22.96
N VAL A 34 10.36 -9.50 23.89
CA VAL A 34 11.39 -10.06 24.80
C VAL A 34 10.85 -11.20 25.65
N SER A 35 9.60 -11.09 26.12
CA SER A 35 8.95 -12.15 26.91
C SER A 35 8.73 -13.42 26.09
N LEU A 36 8.37 -13.29 24.82
CA LEU A 36 8.24 -14.41 23.88
C LEU A 36 9.60 -15.05 23.56
N LEU A 37 10.65 -14.25 23.37
CA LEU A 37 12.01 -14.76 23.14
C LEU A 37 12.51 -15.58 24.33
N LYS A 38 12.28 -15.09 25.56
CA LYS A 38 12.61 -15.84 26.79
C LYS A 38 11.84 -17.15 26.90
N LYS A 39 10.56 -17.18 26.49
CA LYS A 39 9.76 -18.41 26.46
C LYS A 39 10.19 -19.41 25.39
N ALA A 40 10.77 -18.92 24.29
CA ALA A 40 11.24 -19.75 23.18
C ALA A 40 12.69 -20.25 23.37
N ASP A 41 13.34 -19.94 24.50
CA ASP A 41 14.74 -20.26 24.81
C ASP A 41 15.75 -19.76 23.75
N LEU A 42 15.34 -18.74 22.98
CA LEU A 42 16.17 -18.09 21.97
C LEU A 42 17.02 -17.01 22.64
N PHE A 43 18.19 -17.40 23.13
CA PHE A 43 19.15 -16.46 23.71
C PHE A 43 19.75 -15.56 22.63
N PHE A 44 19.54 -14.25 22.77
CA PHE A 44 20.14 -13.22 21.93
C PHE A 44 21.64 -13.11 22.26
N LYS A 45 22.49 -13.81 21.51
CA LYS A 45 23.95 -13.59 21.54
C LYS A 45 24.31 -12.61 20.42
N PRO A 46 24.62 -11.33 20.71
CA PRO A 46 25.05 -10.39 19.69
C PRO A 46 26.42 -10.83 19.16
N VAL A 47 26.44 -11.48 18.00
CA VAL A 47 27.67 -11.86 17.29
C VAL A 47 27.90 -10.83 16.19
N TRP A 48 29.02 -10.12 16.28
CA TRP A 48 29.42 -9.13 15.29
C TRP A 48 30.19 -9.80 14.15
N ASP A 49 29.44 -10.36 13.21
CA ASP A 49 29.99 -10.96 11.99
C ASP A 49 29.87 -9.96 10.81
N LYS A 50 30.99 -9.36 10.43
CA LYS A 50 31.05 -8.38 9.34
C LYS A 50 30.68 -8.99 7.99
N GLU A 51 31.08 -10.23 7.71
CA GLU A 51 30.77 -10.90 6.44
C GLU A 51 29.27 -11.16 6.33
N PHE A 52 28.66 -11.65 7.42
CA PHE A 52 27.22 -11.85 7.49
C PHE A 52 26.44 -10.54 7.37
N MET A 53 26.89 -9.47 8.04
CA MET A 53 26.26 -8.14 7.94
C MET A 53 26.31 -7.59 6.50
N PHE A 54 27.46 -7.67 5.83
CA PHE A 54 27.59 -7.23 4.42
C PHE A 54 26.78 -8.10 3.47
N ALA A 55 26.70 -9.42 3.70
CA ALA A 55 25.87 -10.33 2.93
C ALA A 55 24.37 -10.03 3.11
N CYS A 56 23.93 -9.70 4.33
CA CYS A 56 22.55 -9.29 4.60
C CYS A 56 22.23 -7.97 3.90
N LEU A 57 23.13 -6.97 3.99
CA LEU A 57 22.92 -5.66 3.37
C LEU A 57 22.85 -5.75 1.84
N SER A 58 23.72 -6.56 1.22
CA SER A 58 23.73 -6.78 -0.23
C SER A 58 22.52 -7.56 -0.75
N ARG A 59 21.84 -8.33 0.10
CA ARG A 59 20.57 -8.99 -0.24
C ARG A 59 19.35 -8.12 0.07
N SER A 60 19.45 -7.22 1.03
CA SER A 60 18.32 -6.41 1.51
C SER A 60 18.11 -5.08 0.78
N TRP A 61 19.14 -4.55 0.10
CA TRP A 61 19.03 -3.27 -0.63
C TRP A 61 17.86 -3.21 -1.63
N PRO A 62 17.46 -4.28 -2.37
CA PRO A 62 16.35 -4.19 -3.31
C PRO A 62 15.03 -3.97 -2.58
N PHE A 63 14.85 -4.62 -1.44
CA PHE A 63 13.67 -4.46 -0.60
C PHE A 63 13.59 -3.04 -0.02
N ALA A 64 14.73 -2.50 0.45
CA ALA A 64 14.78 -1.11 0.87
C ALA A 64 14.39 -0.16 -0.26
N PHE A 65 14.86 -0.42 -1.48
CA PHE A 65 14.52 0.39 -2.65
C PHE A 65 13.04 0.25 -3.04
N PHE A 66 12.45 -0.95 -2.98
CA PHE A 66 11.01 -1.16 -3.18
C PHE A 66 10.16 -0.39 -2.16
N LEU A 67 10.58 -0.37 -0.89
CA LEU A 67 9.90 0.40 0.15
C LEU A 67 9.95 1.90 -0.17
N ILE A 68 11.11 2.42 -0.55
CA ILE A 68 11.27 3.83 -0.94
C ILE A 68 10.39 4.16 -2.14
N ILE A 69 10.45 3.38 -3.22
CA ILE A 69 9.60 3.56 -4.41
C ILE A 69 8.12 3.50 -4.03
N GLY A 70 7.72 2.55 -3.18
CA GLY A 70 6.33 2.40 -2.75
C GLY A 70 5.83 3.60 -1.97
N VAL A 71 6.63 4.13 -1.04
CA VAL A 71 6.30 5.36 -0.30
C VAL A 71 6.21 6.55 -1.25
N PHE A 72 7.17 6.68 -2.17
CA PHE A 72 7.11 7.71 -3.21
C PHE A 72 5.83 7.60 -4.01
N TYR A 73 5.48 6.41 -4.51
CA TYR A 73 4.28 6.17 -5.31
C TYR A 73 3.00 6.60 -4.57
N LEU A 74 2.85 6.21 -3.29
CA LEU A 74 1.69 6.55 -2.48
C LEU A 74 1.60 8.07 -2.21
N ARG A 75 2.73 8.74 -1.98
CA ARG A 75 2.76 10.17 -1.65
C ARG A 75 2.78 11.07 -2.88
N LEU A 76 3.17 10.55 -4.04
CA LEU A 76 3.43 11.32 -5.26
C LEU A 76 2.25 12.21 -5.63
N SER A 77 1.06 11.63 -5.74
CA SER A 77 -0.14 12.36 -6.18
C SER A 77 -0.51 13.51 -5.23
N VAL A 78 -0.47 13.27 -3.92
CA VAL A 78 -0.76 14.30 -2.91
C VAL A 78 0.28 15.43 -2.95
N VAL A 79 1.56 15.08 -3.07
CA VAL A 79 2.65 16.07 -3.18
C VAL A 79 2.53 16.88 -4.46
N MET A 80 2.26 16.25 -5.60
CA MET A 80 2.11 16.93 -6.88
C MET A 80 0.91 17.89 -6.90
N VAL A 81 -0.22 17.51 -6.30
CA VAL A 81 -1.35 18.43 -6.10
C VAL A 81 -0.91 19.63 -5.26
N GLY A 82 -0.16 19.40 -4.17
CA GLY A 82 0.32 20.48 -3.31
C GLY A 82 1.26 21.46 -4.00
N LEU A 83 2.11 20.95 -4.90
CA LEU A 83 3.06 21.76 -5.66
C LEU A 83 2.40 22.56 -6.78
N ILE A 84 1.34 22.04 -7.42
CA ILE A 84 0.70 22.65 -8.59
C ILE A 84 -0.49 23.54 -8.19
N GLU A 85 -1.37 23.03 -7.32
CA GLU A 85 -2.64 23.67 -6.95
C GLU A 85 -2.59 24.32 -5.56
N GLY A 86 -1.54 24.05 -4.78
CA GLY A 86 -1.32 24.62 -3.45
C GLY A 86 -1.73 23.72 -2.28
N PRO A 87 -1.42 24.15 -1.04
CA PRO A 87 -1.59 23.34 0.17
C PRO A 87 -3.04 23.06 0.54
N GLU A 88 -3.98 23.93 0.18
CA GLU A 88 -5.41 23.69 0.43
C GLU A 88 -5.95 22.54 -0.43
N ALA A 89 -5.65 22.56 -1.73
CA ALA A 89 -6.04 21.50 -2.66
C ALA A 89 -5.45 20.14 -2.27
N SER A 90 -4.19 20.11 -1.81
CA SER A 90 -3.57 18.85 -1.33
C SER A 90 -4.16 18.35 -0.02
N GLY A 91 -4.63 19.26 0.85
CA GLY A 91 -5.42 18.89 2.04
C GLY A 91 -6.75 18.24 1.67
N ILE A 92 -7.46 18.81 0.70
CA ILE A 92 -8.73 18.28 0.19
C ILE A 92 -8.50 16.92 -0.48
N TYR A 93 -7.58 16.81 -1.42
CA TYR A 93 -7.25 15.53 -2.08
C TYR A 93 -6.69 14.48 -1.10
N GLY A 94 -5.83 14.91 -0.16
CA GLY A 94 -5.27 14.03 0.86
C GLY A 94 -6.33 13.42 1.77
N SER A 95 -7.43 14.13 2.04
CA SER A 95 -8.54 13.62 2.86
C SER A 95 -9.24 12.42 2.22
N SER A 96 -9.42 12.41 0.90
CA SER A 96 -9.99 11.24 0.19
C SER A 96 -8.96 10.13 0.00
N TYR A 97 -7.69 10.48 -0.27
CA TYR A 97 -6.63 9.48 -0.48
C TYR A 97 -6.34 8.63 0.76
N LYS A 98 -6.50 9.15 1.98
CA LYS A 98 -6.31 8.36 3.21
C LYS A 98 -7.21 7.14 3.31
N PHE A 99 -8.43 7.19 2.76
CA PHE A 99 -9.30 6.01 2.73
C PHE A 99 -8.77 4.93 1.80
N ILE A 100 -8.17 5.31 0.66
CA ILE A 100 -7.48 4.35 -0.21
C ILE A 100 -6.32 3.71 0.55
N GLU A 101 -5.47 4.51 1.20
CA GLU A 101 -4.33 3.98 1.99
C GLU A 101 -4.79 2.95 3.02
N ALA A 102 -5.89 3.24 3.74
CA ALA A 102 -6.45 2.31 4.71
C ALA A 102 -6.96 1.01 4.07
N LEU A 103 -7.60 1.10 2.90
CA LEU A 103 -8.20 -0.05 2.22
C LEU A 103 -7.16 -0.95 1.55
N ILE A 104 -5.97 -0.45 1.19
CA ILE A 104 -4.86 -1.24 0.65
C ILE A 104 -4.39 -2.34 1.62
N LEU A 105 -4.60 -2.16 2.94
CA LEU A 105 -4.22 -3.16 3.95
C LEU A 105 -4.99 -4.48 3.82
N VAL A 106 -6.24 -4.44 3.36
CA VAL A 106 -7.10 -5.61 3.22
C VAL A 106 -6.53 -6.59 2.16
N PRO A 107 -6.32 -6.18 0.89
CA PRO A 107 -5.80 -7.08 -0.12
C PRO A 107 -4.32 -7.45 0.16
N GLN A 108 -3.53 -6.58 0.79
CA GLN A 108 -2.17 -6.93 1.22
C GLN A 108 -2.15 -8.08 2.25
N SER A 109 -3.07 -8.07 3.21
CA SER A 109 -3.18 -9.13 4.22
C SER A 109 -3.51 -10.49 3.58
N ILE A 110 -4.41 -10.48 2.60
CA ILE A 110 -4.77 -11.69 1.82
C ILE A 110 -3.56 -12.17 1.01
N ALA A 111 -2.83 -11.27 0.36
CA ALA A 111 -1.64 -11.62 -0.41
C ALA A 111 -0.55 -12.25 0.48
N LEU A 112 -0.30 -11.70 1.67
CA LEU A 112 0.64 -12.24 2.64
C LEU A 112 0.23 -13.64 3.14
N ALA A 113 -1.06 -13.87 3.38
CA ALA A 113 -1.58 -15.18 3.80
C ALA A 113 -1.47 -16.24 2.69
N LEU A 114 -1.62 -15.84 1.42
CA LEU A 114 -1.52 -16.73 0.27
C LEU A 114 -0.08 -17.01 -0.15
N PHE A 115 0.86 -16.16 0.23
CA PHE A 115 2.27 -16.28 -0.13
C PHE A 115 2.88 -17.67 0.14
N PRO A 116 2.80 -18.26 1.35
CA PRO A 116 3.41 -19.57 1.63
C PRO A 116 2.80 -20.70 0.76
N ILE A 117 1.50 -20.62 0.45
CA ILE A 117 0.80 -21.58 -0.39
C ILE A 117 1.32 -21.49 -1.84
N ILE A 118 1.46 -20.26 -2.34
CA ILE A 118 1.95 -19.98 -3.69
C ILE A 118 3.39 -20.48 -3.84
N SER A 119 4.27 -20.16 -2.88
CA SER A 119 5.68 -20.55 -2.91
C SER A 119 5.88 -22.06 -2.89
N ARG A 120 5.09 -22.81 -2.11
CA ARG A 120 5.14 -24.27 -2.09
C ARG A 120 4.69 -24.87 -3.43
N LEU A 121 3.55 -24.41 -3.95
CA LEU A 121 2.98 -24.95 -5.20
C LEU A 121 3.75 -24.56 -6.45
N PHE A 122 4.62 -23.56 -6.37
CA PHE A 122 5.50 -23.15 -7.46
C PHE A 122 6.46 -24.27 -7.87
N LEU A 123 6.90 -25.09 -6.91
CA LEU A 123 7.79 -26.23 -7.14
C LEU A 123 7.03 -27.52 -7.45
N ASP A 124 5.87 -27.71 -6.81
CA ASP A 124 5.16 -29.00 -6.83
C ASP A 124 4.12 -29.13 -7.96
N ASP A 125 3.28 -28.11 -8.21
CA ASP A 125 2.11 -28.21 -9.11
C ASP A 125 1.69 -26.86 -9.70
N LYS A 126 2.18 -26.58 -10.91
CA LYS A 126 1.89 -25.34 -11.66
C LYS A 126 0.41 -25.19 -12.06
N LEU A 127 -0.31 -26.30 -12.28
CA LEU A 127 -1.74 -26.25 -12.66
C LEU A 127 -2.59 -25.85 -11.46
N ARG A 128 -2.33 -26.44 -10.30
CA ARG A 128 -3.00 -26.08 -9.05
C ARG A 128 -2.65 -24.66 -8.62
N LEU A 129 -1.40 -24.24 -8.81
CA LEU A 129 -0.98 -22.85 -8.57
C LEU A 129 -1.78 -21.85 -9.41
N LYS A 130 -1.90 -22.08 -10.73
CA LYS A 130 -2.70 -21.22 -11.61
C LYS A 130 -4.16 -21.13 -11.16
N ARG A 131 -4.74 -22.27 -10.75
CA ARG A 131 -6.13 -22.32 -10.26
C ARG A 131 -6.31 -21.51 -8.98
N ILE A 132 -5.38 -21.61 -8.02
CA ILE A 132 -5.42 -20.84 -6.77
C ILE A 132 -5.24 -19.36 -7.06
N TYR A 133 -4.25 -18.99 -7.88
CA TYR A 133 -4.02 -17.59 -8.27
C TYR A 133 -5.26 -16.95 -8.89
N LEU A 134 -5.92 -17.61 -9.86
CA LEU A 134 -7.13 -17.09 -10.49
C LEU A 134 -8.32 -17.01 -9.52
N LYS A 135 -8.48 -18.00 -8.63
CA LYS A 135 -9.52 -17.96 -7.59
C LYS A 135 -9.29 -16.82 -6.61
N SER A 136 -8.04 -16.57 -6.21
CA SER A 136 -7.69 -15.47 -5.31
C SER A 136 -7.93 -14.11 -5.96
N LEU A 137 -7.59 -13.94 -7.24
CA LEU A 137 -7.93 -12.73 -8.00
C LEU A 137 -9.44 -12.52 -8.10
N ALA A 138 -10.21 -13.57 -8.41
CA ALA A 138 -11.66 -13.49 -8.46
C ALA A 138 -12.26 -13.11 -7.09
N PHE A 139 -11.72 -13.68 -6.00
CA PHE A 139 -12.13 -13.32 -4.65
C PHE A 139 -11.83 -11.85 -4.31
N LEU A 140 -10.63 -11.36 -4.65
CA LEU A 140 -10.27 -9.95 -4.46
C LEU A 140 -11.14 -9.01 -5.28
N LEU A 141 -11.55 -9.42 -6.49
CA LEU A 141 -12.49 -8.66 -7.32
C LEU A 141 -13.88 -8.59 -6.70
N VAL A 142 -14.40 -9.70 -6.18
CA VAL A 142 -15.69 -9.72 -5.47
C VAL A 142 -15.62 -8.86 -4.21
N LEU A 143 -14.49 -8.89 -3.49
CA LEU A 143 -14.29 -8.11 -2.28
C LEU A 143 -14.16 -6.60 -2.55
N SER A 144 -13.60 -6.20 -3.69
CA SER A 144 -13.48 -4.79 -4.08
C SER A 144 -14.81 -4.19 -4.54
N PHE A 145 -15.77 -5.02 -4.96
CA PHE A 145 -17.04 -4.54 -5.52
C PHE A 145 -17.94 -3.80 -4.50
N PRO A 146 -18.17 -4.29 -3.27
CA PRO A 146 -18.88 -3.51 -2.24
C PRO A 146 -18.21 -2.16 -1.95
N ILE A 147 -16.87 -2.14 -1.92
CA ILE A 147 -16.09 -0.93 -1.66
C ILE A 147 -16.27 0.06 -2.83
N PHE A 148 -16.23 -0.43 -4.07
CA PHE A 148 -16.56 0.36 -5.26
C PHE A 148 -17.94 1.01 -5.13
N LEU A 149 -18.97 0.27 -4.74
CA LEU A 149 -20.32 0.80 -4.58
C LEU A 149 -20.38 1.91 -3.51
N VAL A 150 -19.75 1.69 -2.36
CA VAL A 150 -19.71 2.68 -1.27
C VAL A 150 -19.01 3.96 -1.72
N PHE A 151 -17.85 3.85 -2.38
CA PHE A 151 -17.13 5.02 -2.89
C PHE A 151 -17.88 5.73 -4.01
N ARG A 152 -18.62 4.98 -4.83
CA ARG A 152 -19.36 5.54 -5.98
C ARG A 152 -20.62 6.28 -5.56
N PHE A 153 -21.38 5.75 -4.60
CA PHE A 153 -22.71 6.24 -4.27
C PHE A 153 -22.83 6.96 -2.94
N LEU A 154 -21.89 6.76 -2.01
CA LEU A 154 -21.91 7.37 -0.68
C LEU A 154 -20.66 8.23 -0.36
N PRO A 155 -20.03 8.94 -1.31
CA PRO A 155 -18.79 9.68 -1.03
C PRO A 155 -18.99 10.86 -0.06
N GLU A 156 -20.14 11.54 -0.13
CA GLU A 156 -20.48 12.65 0.78
C GLU A 156 -20.61 12.20 2.23
N LEU A 157 -21.22 11.04 2.45
CA LEU A 157 -21.37 10.47 3.80
C LEU A 157 -20.00 10.16 4.42
N ILE A 158 -19.09 9.58 3.63
CA ILE A 158 -17.73 9.23 4.08
C ILE A 158 -16.94 10.48 4.49
N ILE A 159 -16.94 11.49 3.63
CA ILE A 159 -16.19 12.74 3.86
C ILE A 159 -16.81 13.56 4.97
N ASN A 160 -18.12 13.79 4.95
CA ASN A 160 -18.78 14.63 5.94
C ASN A 160 -18.68 14.03 7.35
N PHE A 161 -18.85 12.71 7.48
CA PHE A 161 -18.70 12.03 8.77
C PHE A 161 -17.28 12.09 9.33
N SER A 162 -16.26 12.03 8.47
CA SER A 162 -14.86 11.89 8.91
C SER A 162 -14.11 13.21 9.02
N TYR A 163 -14.43 14.17 8.16
CA TYR A 163 -13.71 15.44 7.99
C TYR A 163 -14.62 16.68 8.08
N GLY A 164 -15.93 16.51 7.98
CA GLY A 164 -16.90 17.61 7.99
C GLY A 164 -17.06 18.32 6.64
N GLU A 165 -17.99 19.28 6.61
CA GLU A 165 -18.44 19.94 5.38
C GLU A 165 -17.33 20.68 4.62
N ARG A 166 -16.30 21.18 5.33
CA ARG A 166 -15.16 21.89 4.74
C ARG A 166 -14.38 21.03 3.72
N TYR A 167 -14.48 19.70 3.80
CA TYR A 167 -13.79 18.78 2.91
C TYR A 167 -14.68 18.21 1.80
N LEU A 168 -15.93 18.66 1.65
CA LEU A 168 -16.84 18.16 0.61
C LEU A 168 -16.30 18.31 -0.82
N GLY A 169 -15.38 19.26 -1.05
CA GLY A 169 -14.65 19.37 -2.32
C GLY A 169 -13.89 18.09 -2.72
N ALA A 170 -13.58 17.19 -1.78
CA ALA A 170 -12.91 15.92 -2.04
C ALA A 170 -13.83 14.88 -2.72
N VAL A 171 -15.15 15.06 -2.63
CA VAL A 171 -16.18 14.14 -3.17
C VAL A 171 -16.02 13.94 -4.68
N VAL A 172 -15.60 14.98 -5.40
CA VAL A 172 -15.41 14.94 -6.87
C VAL A 172 -14.37 13.88 -7.33
N VAL A 173 -13.48 13.46 -6.43
CA VAL A 173 -12.39 12.51 -6.71
C VAL A 173 -12.88 11.05 -6.59
N TYR A 174 -13.90 10.80 -5.77
CA TYR A 174 -14.40 9.46 -5.46
C TYR A 174 -14.89 8.64 -6.66
N PRO A 175 -15.54 9.21 -7.69
CA PRO A 175 -15.86 8.49 -8.91
C PRO A 175 -14.66 7.79 -9.55
N VAL A 176 -13.49 8.43 -9.58
CA VAL A 176 -12.26 7.85 -10.15
C VAL A 176 -11.62 6.86 -9.17
N PHE A 177 -11.58 7.22 -7.89
CA PHE A 177 -11.07 6.34 -6.83
C PHE A 177 -11.85 5.04 -6.69
N SER A 178 -13.17 5.07 -6.94
CA SER A 178 -13.98 3.86 -6.98
C SER A 178 -13.44 2.89 -8.05
N LEU A 179 -13.07 3.37 -9.23
CA LEU A 179 -12.48 2.51 -10.27
C LEU A 179 -11.06 2.08 -9.90
N ALA A 180 -10.26 2.98 -9.32
CA ALA A 180 -8.89 2.69 -8.92
C ALA A 180 -8.83 1.60 -7.84
N ILE A 181 -9.80 1.52 -6.92
CA ILE A 181 -9.79 0.52 -5.84
C ILE A 181 -9.82 -0.92 -6.36
N ILE A 182 -10.53 -1.13 -7.47
CA ILE A 182 -10.58 -2.44 -8.13
C ILE A 182 -9.18 -2.83 -8.61
N LEU A 183 -8.47 -1.88 -9.22
CA LEU A 183 -7.10 -2.10 -9.71
C LEU A 183 -6.12 -2.34 -8.56
N PHE A 184 -6.20 -1.55 -7.48
CA PHE A 184 -5.39 -1.77 -6.27
C PHE A 184 -5.53 -3.20 -5.72
N PHE A 185 -6.77 -3.69 -5.62
CA PHE A 185 -7.04 -5.04 -5.15
C PHE A 185 -6.43 -6.08 -6.08
N LEU A 186 -6.59 -5.93 -7.39
CA LEU A 186 -6.02 -6.85 -8.37
C LEU A 186 -4.49 -6.79 -8.45
N ASN A 187 -3.87 -5.65 -8.15
CA ASN A 187 -2.42 -5.46 -8.15
C ASN A 187 -1.72 -6.04 -6.91
N SER A 188 -2.42 -6.12 -5.78
CA SER A 188 -1.86 -6.56 -4.51
C SER A 188 -1.21 -7.96 -4.57
N LEU A 189 -1.91 -8.93 -5.17
CA LEU A 189 -1.48 -10.31 -5.24
C LEU A 189 -0.24 -10.50 -6.12
N PRO A 190 -0.22 -10.08 -7.40
CA PRO A 190 0.96 -10.21 -8.23
C PRO A 190 2.13 -9.36 -7.70
N GLY A 191 1.86 -8.16 -7.16
CA GLY A 191 2.91 -7.33 -6.55
C GLY A 191 3.60 -8.01 -5.36
N ASN A 192 2.86 -8.76 -4.54
CA ASN A 192 3.43 -9.52 -3.43
C ASN A 192 4.26 -10.72 -3.91
N ILE A 193 3.77 -11.47 -4.91
CA ILE A 193 4.48 -12.60 -5.53
C ILE A 193 5.82 -12.14 -6.11
N ILE A 194 5.82 -11.01 -6.81
CA ILE A 194 7.02 -10.46 -7.44
C ILE A 194 8.06 -10.04 -6.39
N GLN A 195 7.64 -9.30 -5.36
CA GLN A 195 8.54 -8.86 -4.28
C GLN A 195 9.16 -10.02 -3.52
N SER A 196 8.44 -11.13 -3.43
CA SER A 196 8.86 -12.31 -2.68
C SER A 196 9.49 -13.40 -3.56
N SER A 197 9.69 -13.12 -4.85
CA SER A 197 10.39 -14.03 -5.77
C SER A 197 11.90 -14.04 -5.54
N GLU A 198 12.62 -15.01 -6.11
CA GLU A 198 14.08 -15.14 -5.92
C GLU A 198 14.90 -13.93 -6.41
N LYS A 199 14.36 -13.16 -7.38
CA LYS A 199 15.10 -12.07 -8.04
C LYS A 199 14.23 -10.80 -8.16
N PRO A 200 13.83 -10.19 -7.02
CA PRO A 200 12.94 -9.03 -7.03
C PRO A 200 13.60 -7.82 -7.70
N GLN A 201 14.94 -7.75 -7.70
CA GLN A 201 15.74 -6.75 -8.42
C GLN A 201 15.40 -6.62 -9.90
N LYS A 202 14.99 -7.69 -10.57
CA LYS A 202 14.62 -7.65 -12.00
C LYS A 202 13.34 -6.87 -12.25
N PHE A 203 12.53 -6.65 -11.22
CA PHE A 203 11.29 -5.91 -11.30
C PHE A 203 11.44 -4.41 -10.99
N LEU A 204 12.59 -4.01 -10.41
CA LEU A 204 12.87 -2.63 -10.02
C LEU A 204 12.69 -1.62 -11.18
N PRO A 205 13.18 -1.88 -12.41
CA PRO A 205 13.00 -0.95 -13.53
C PRO A 205 11.52 -0.70 -13.88
N PHE A 206 10.67 -1.72 -13.77
CA PHE A 206 9.24 -1.60 -14.02
C PHE A 206 8.53 -0.77 -12.94
N SER A 207 8.97 -0.90 -11.69
CA SER A 207 8.44 -0.10 -10.59
C SER A 207 8.82 1.38 -10.73
N ILE A 208 10.06 1.65 -11.14
CA ILE A 208 10.51 3.01 -11.48
C ILE A 208 9.70 3.56 -12.65
N ALA A 209 9.52 2.78 -13.72
CA ALA A 209 8.71 3.19 -14.86
C ALA A 209 7.26 3.52 -14.47
N ASN A 210 6.67 2.77 -13.53
CA ASN A 210 5.32 3.06 -13.02
C ASN A 210 5.25 4.40 -12.28
N VAL A 211 6.22 4.68 -11.41
CA VAL A 211 6.31 5.97 -10.71
C VAL A 211 6.50 7.11 -11.70
N LEU A 212 7.40 6.95 -12.69
CA LEU A 212 7.64 7.95 -13.73
C LEU A 212 6.40 8.21 -14.57
N LEU A 213 5.69 7.16 -14.99
CA LEU A 213 4.43 7.30 -15.73
C LEU A 213 3.41 8.08 -14.89
N THR A 214 3.25 7.73 -13.62
CA THR A 214 2.32 8.41 -12.71
C THR A 214 2.70 9.87 -12.52
N LEU A 215 3.99 10.18 -12.41
CA LEU A 215 4.51 11.55 -12.33
C LEU A 215 4.19 12.35 -13.59
N ILE A 216 4.43 11.78 -14.77
CA ILE A 216 4.13 12.40 -16.06
C ILE A 216 2.62 12.67 -16.17
N LEU A 217 1.78 11.69 -15.81
CA LEU A 217 0.33 11.87 -15.79
C LEU A 217 -0.09 12.98 -14.83
N CYS A 218 0.50 13.06 -13.63
CA CYS A 218 0.27 14.16 -12.69
C CYS A 218 0.58 15.53 -13.31
N LEU A 219 1.75 15.68 -13.96
CA LEU A 219 2.15 16.93 -14.60
C LEU A 219 1.22 17.35 -15.75
N ILE A 220 0.61 16.39 -16.46
CA ILE A 220 -0.28 16.67 -17.59
C ILE A 220 -1.74 16.91 -17.14
N LEU A 221 -2.23 16.09 -16.20
CA LEU A 221 -3.64 16.04 -15.83
C LEU A 221 -4.00 17.01 -14.72
N ILE A 222 -3.11 17.27 -13.74
CA ILE A 222 -3.41 18.18 -12.63
C ILE A 222 -3.67 19.60 -13.12
N PRO A 223 -2.86 20.21 -14.02
CA PRO A 223 -3.15 21.58 -14.48
C PRO A 223 -4.46 21.72 -15.26
N ARG A 224 -5.02 20.62 -15.78
CA ARG A 224 -6.26 20.63 -16.59
C ARG A 224 -7.51 20.25 -15.79
N TYR A 225 -7.36 19.38 -14.79
CA TYR A 225 -8.46 18.76 -14.06
C TYR A 225 -8.30 18.85 -12.53
N SER A 226 -7.33 19.63 -12.04
CA SER A 226 -7.00 19.83 -10.62
C SER A 226 -6.88 18.48 -9.88
N ILE A 227 -7.50 18.35 -8.71
CA ILE A 227 -7.51 17.14 -7.86
C ILE A 227 -8.10 15.89 -8.56
N VAL A 228 -8.99 16.07 -9.53
CA VAL A 228 -9.53 14.94 -10.33
C VAL A 228 -8.47 14.42 -11.29
N GLY A 229 -7.62 15.31 -11.81
CA GLY A 229 -6.48 14.94 -12.64
C GLY A 229 -5.49 14.05 -11.89
N ALA A 230 -5.20 14.36 -10.63
CA ALA A 230 -4.37 13.50 -9.77
C ALA A 230 -4.97 12.11 -9.57
N ALA A 231 -6.30 12.03 -9.43
CA ALA A 231 -7.02 10.76 -9.33
C ALA A 231 -6.84 9.88 -10.57
N TRP A 232 -6.95 10.49 -11.75
CA TRP A 232 -6.75 9.80 -13.03
C TRP A 232 -5.31 9.37 -13.24
N SER A 233 -4.33 10.14 -12.75
CA SER A 233 -2.92 9.74 -12.77
C SER A 233 -2.69 8.47 -11.96
N VAL A 234 -3.27 8.38 -10.75
CA VAL A 234 -3.21 7.17 -9.92
C VAL A 234 -3.89 5.99 -10.62
N PHE A 235 -5.08 6.20 -11.19
CA PHE A 235 -5.77 5.17 -11.96
C PHE A 235 -4.92 4.65 -13.13
N GLY A 236 -4.28 5.56 -13.88
CA GLY A 236 -3.39 5.20 -14.99
C GLY A 236 -2.16 4.42 -14.54
N GLY A 237 -1.55 4.82 -13.43
CA GLY A 237 -0.43 4.09 -12.81
C GLY A 237 -0.84 2.69 -12.34
N GLU A 238 -1.99 2.56 -11.68
CA GLU A 238 -2.51 1.26 -11.25
C GLU A 238 -2.84 0.36 -12.45
N LEU A 239 -3.40 0.91 -13.52
CA LEU A 239 -3.70 0.15 -14.74
C LEU A 239 -2.41 -0.35 -15.41
N PHE A 240 -1.41 0.51 -15.54
CA PHE A 240 -0.10 0.14 -16.05
C PHE A 240 0.56 -0.93 -15.17
N GLY A 241 0.55 -0.73 -13.85
CA GLY A 241 1.00 -1.69 -12.87
C GLY A 241 0.34 -3.04 -13.05
N LEU A 242 -0.98 -3.08 -13.24
CA LEU A 242 -1.75 -4.32 -13.40
C LEU A 242 -1.31 -5.12 -14.63
N ILE A 243 -1.13 -4.43 -15.76
CA ILE A 243 -0.69 -5.05 -17.01
C ILE A 243 0.72 -5.64 -16.82
N VAL A 244 1.66 -4.83 -16.33
CA VAL A 244 3.06 -5.23 -16.17
C VAL A 244 3.20 -6.36 -15.14
N ASN A 245 2.54 -6.24 -13.99
CA ASN A 245 2.53 -7.24 -12.92
C ASN A 245 1.99 -8.59 -13.41
N ASN A 246 0.85 -8.60 -14.11
CA ASN A 246 0.28 -9.84 -14.62
C ASN A 246 1.14 -10.47 -15.74
N LEU A 247 1.73 -9.67 -16.62
CA LEU A 247 2.66 -10.19 -17.64
C LEU A 247 3.89 -10.84 -17.00
N TYR A 248 4.45 -10.20 -15.98
CA TYR A 248 5.61 -10.71 -15.26
C TYR A 248 5.29 -12.00 -14.51
N VAL A 249 4.17 -12.03 -13.77
CA VAL A 249 3.71 -13.23 -13.07
C VAL A 249 3.40 -14.36 -14.05
N ARG A 250 2.78 -14.09 -15.20
CA ARG A 250 2.57 -15.12 -16.24
C ARG A 250 3.88 -15.70 -16.76
N LYS A 251 4.91 -14.87 -16.94
CA LYS A 251 6.24 -15.32 -17.35
C LYS A 251 6.90 -16.18 -16.26
N LEU A 252 6.76 -15.77 -15.00
CA LEU A 252 7.27 -16.53 -13.85
C LEU A 252 6.58 -17.88 -13.70
N LEU A 253 5.27 -17.96 -13.92
CA LEU A 253 4.47 -19.20 -13.80
C LEU A 253 4.62 -20.16 -15.00
N ARG A 254 5.09 -19.68 -16.16
CA ARG A 254 5.25 -20.50 -17.37
C ARG A 254 6.60 -21.20 -17.43
N ASN A 255 7.65 -20.57 -16.88
CA ASN A 255 8.96 -21.18 -16.68
C ASN A 255 8.95 -22.12 -15.48
#